data_AF-A0A0M6XUD3-F1
#
_entry.id   AF-A0A0M6XUD3-F1
#
_cell.length_a   1.000
_cell.length_b   1.000
_cell.length_c   1.000
_cell.angle_alpha   90.00
_cell.angle_beta   90.00
_cell.angle_gamma   90.00
#
_symmetry.space_group_name_H-M   'P 1'
#
loop_
_entity.id
_entity.type
_entity.pdbx_description
1 polymer ?
#
loop_
_entity_poly.entity_id
_entity_poly.type
_entity_poly.pdbx_seq_one_letter_code
_entity_poly.pdbx_strand_id
1 'polypeptide(L)'
;MRPFLRSVAYAIAALSGVAIGHSLPSAPVPPSPVAVAEAPLPPWPIQLRDVMQQTATVAPPTAPAKPPDEPLPRWTLRTEDDAVSGFTDVYLSVASDRPLRCGPRRRAMLMLRCLGDRTSAYVAHDCATPSTGSGTWPVDLRLDGADVTSVAFEVDGAGEAFGHWDYRPARELIEDLARAETLHLRFSDLTGAEAEMRFPLMGLAAHLPTLRRACHWSEVPPWAPARNDAEGSATMPAVAQPRPDGAAQGPDRPPELATLARQISLSERPPAPHLSRERRHLGYPRSKSPMR
;
A
#
# COMPACT_ATOMS: atom_id res chain seq x y z
N MET A 1 -24.60 -33.59 13.14
CA MET A 1 -23.67 -34.29 14.06
C MET A 1 -22.64 -35.08 13.25
N ARG A 2 -21.47 -34.48 12.97
CA ARG A 2 -20.21 -35.14 12.63
C ARG A 2 -19.06 -34.17 12.98
N PRO A 3 -18.34 -34.38 14.09
CA PRO A 3 -17.13 -33.64 14.41
C PRO A 3 -15.88 -34.47 14.09
N PHE A 4 -14.71 -33.83 14.21
CA PHE A 4 -13.35 -34.39 14.16
C PHE A 4 -12.81 -34.76 12.79
N LEU A 5 -11.88 -33.94 12.29
CA LEU A 5 -10.47 -34.30 12.08
C LEU A 5 -9.82 -33.18 11.27
N ARG A 6 -8.97 -32.37 11.90
CA ARG A 6 -7.82 -31.66 11.30
C ARG A 6 -7.08 -30.86 12.37
N SER A 7 -6.29 -31.59 13.14
CA SER A 7 -5.13 -31.05 13.83
C SER A 7 -3.91 -31.79 13.26
N VAL A 8 -2.74 -31.16 13.35
CA VAL A 8 -1.41 -31.65 12.93
C VAL A 8 -1.01 -31.26 11.51
N ALA A 9 -0.42 -30.08 11.39
CA ALA A 9 0.85 -29.87 10.72
C ALA A 9 1.33 -28.45 11.04
N TYR A 10 2.57 -28.32 11.52
CA TYR A 10 3.52 -27.22 11.37
C TYR A 10 4.39 -27.09 12.61
N ALA A 11 5.37 -27.98 12.69
CA ALA A 11 6.63 -27.77 13.37
C ALA A 11 7.73 -28.02 12.35
N ILE A 12 8.89 -27.36 12.54
CA ILE A 12 10.13 -27.40 11.75
C ILE A 12 10.31 -26.21 10.79
N ALA A 13 10.85 -25.12 11.35
CA ALA A 13 11.71 -24.19 10.62
C ALA A 13 12.66 -23.51 11.63
N ALA A 14 13.69 -24.22 12.04
CA ALA A 14 14.85 -23.65 12.72
C ALA A 14 16.09 -24.34 12.15
N LEU A 15 17.17 -23.57 11.94
CA LEU A 15 18.49 -23.97 11.40
C LEU A 15 18.73 -23.62 9.92
N SER A 16 18.64 -22.34 9.58
CA SER A 16 19.47 -21.76 8.52
C SER A 16 20.36 -20.68 9.13
N GLY A 17 21.59 -21.07 9.48
CA GLY A 17 22.63 -20.14 9.91
C GLY A 17 23.08 -19.28 8.74
N VAL A 18 22.66 -18.00 8.75
CA VAL A 18 23.16 -16.97 7.82
C VAL A 18 24.38 -16.32 8.48
N ALA A 19 25.55 -16.46 7.85
CA ALA A 19 26.75 -15.75 8.26
C ALA A 19 26.59 -14.26 7.92
N ILE A 20 26.51 -13.42 8.95
CA ILE A 20 26.51 -11.96 8.82
C ILE A 20 27.96 -11.54 8.56
N GLY A 21 28.27 -11.21 7.30
CA GLY A 21 29.53 -10.56 6.93
C GLY A 21 29.47 -9.08 7.33
N HIS A 22 30.28 -8.68 8.30
CA HIS A 22 30.44 -7.28 8.67
C HIS A 22 31.25 -6.55 7.59
N SER A 23 30.57 -5.76 6.75
CA SER A 23 31.23 -4.80 5.86
C SER A 23 31.72 -3.60 6.68
N LEU A 24 33.03 -3.36 6.66
CA LEU A 24 33.64 -2.20 7.30
C LEU A 24 33.19 -0.89 6.60
N PRO A 25 33.02 0.21 7.35
CA PRO A 25 32.68 1.50 6.78
C PRO A 25 33.80 1.98 5.85
N SER A 26 33.48 2.15 4.57
CA SER A 26 34.40 2.75 3.60
C SER A 26 34.63 4.23 3.96
N ALA A 27 35.90 4.64 3.96
CA ALA A 27 36.30 6.01 4.26
C ALA A 27 35.62 7.02 3.32
N PRO A 28 35.30 8.24 3.80
CA PRO A 28 34.69 9.28 2.98
C PRO A 28 35.66 9.69 1.86
N VAL A 29 35.26 9.42 0.62
CA VAL A 29 35.96 9.90 -0.58
C VAL A 29 35.69 11.40 -0.70
N PRO A 30 36.73 12.26 -0.73
CA PRO A 30 36.54 13.69 -0.91
C PRO A 30 35.92 13.97 -2.30
N PRO A 31 34.98 14.93 -2.41
CA PRO A 31 34.39 15.28 -3.69
C PRO A 31 35.47 15.81 -4.63
N SER A 32 35.60 15.19 -5.80
CA SER A 32 36.45 15.70 -6.86
C SER A 32 35.90 17.04 -7.36
N PRO A 33 36.75 18.05 -7.57
CA PRO A 33 36.31 19.34 -8.11
C PRO A 33 35.76 19.14 -9.53
N VAL A 34 34.46 19.37 -9.71
CA VAL A 34 33.82 19.38 -11.02
C VAL A 34 34.29 20.63 -11.74
N ALA A 35 35.14 20.44 -12.75
CA ALA A 35 35.51 21.50 -13.68
C ALA A 35 34.25 21.93 -14.44
N VAL A 36 33.82 23.17 -14.21
CA VAL A 36 32.75 23.81 -14.97
C VAL A 36 33.30 24.07 -16.37
N ALA A 37 32.95 23.19 -17.31
CA ALA A 37 33.23 23.40 -18.72
C ALA A 37 32.34 24.54 -19.23
N GLU A 38 32.98 25.68 -19.52
CA GLU A 38 32.39 26.84 -20.16
C GLU A 38 31.83 26.43 -21.54
N ALA A 39 30.52 26.50 -21.70
CA ALA A 39 29.85 26.11 -22.93
C ALA A 39 30.17 27.14 -24.03
N PRO A 40 30.67 26.73 -25.21
CA PRO A 40 30.96 27.64 -26.31
C PRO A 40 29.65 28.28 -26.81
N LEU A 41 29.63 29.61 -26.81
CA LEU A 41 28.53 30.40 -27.35
C LEU A 41 28.34 30.08 -28.85
N PRO A 42 27.10 29.87 -29.33
CA PRO A 42 26.85 29.63 -30.75
C PRO A 42 27.14 30.91 -31.58
N PRO A 43 27.96 30.82 -32.64
CA PRO A 43 28.36 31.99 -33.43
C PRO A 43 27.48 32.20 -34.66
N TRP A 44 26.18 32.49 -34.53
CA TRP A 44 25.38 32.89 -35.71
C TRP A 44 24.38 34.01 -35.44
N PRO A 45 24.20 34.96 -36.37
CA PRO A 45 23.14 35.94 -36.31
C PRO A 45 21.80 35.30 -36.69
N ILE A 46 20.84 35.30 -35.76
CA ILE A 46 19.45 34.95 -36.04
C ILE A 46 18.89 36.02 -37.00
N GLN A 47 18.69 35.65 -38.26
CA GLN A 47 18.07 36.51 -39.26
C GLN A 47 16.59 36.70 -38.91
N LEU A 48 16.25 37.90 -38.41
CA LEU A 48 14.92 38.29 -37.92
C LEU A 48 13.82 38.33 -39.02
N ARG A 49 14.12 37.95 -40.26
CA ARG A 49 13.25 38.21 -41.43
C ARG A 49 12.25 37.11 -41.76
N ASP A 50 12.45 35.88 -41.30
CA ASP A 50 11.55 34.77 -41.64
C ASP A 50 10.28 34.68 -40.77
N VAL A 51 10.14 35.54 -39.75
CA VAL A 51 9.00 35.50 -38.82
C VAL A 51 7.77 36.25 -39.35
N MET A 52 7.89 37.10 -40.38
CA MET A 52 6.80 38.01 -40.78
C MET A 52 5.86 37.51 -41.90
N GLN A 53 6.05 36.33 -42.50
CA GLN A 53 5.23 35.89 -43.66
C GLN A 53 4.26 34.72 -43.41
N GLN A 54 4.12 34.22 -42.18
CA GLN A 54 3.09 33.23 -41.87
C GLN A 54 1.79 33.88 -41.37
N THR A 55 1.15 34.69 -42.22
CA THR A 55 -0.28 34.98 -42.10
C THR A 55 -1.08 33.88 -42.80
N ALA A 56 -0.91 32.63 -42.34
CA ALA A 56 -1.81 31.56 -42.72
C ALA A 56 -3.21 31.90 -42.18
N THR A 57 -4.22 31.79 -43.03
CA THR A 57 -5.64 31.86 -42.66
C THR A 57 -5.91 30.76 -41.63
N VAL A 58 -5.79 31.09 -40.34
CA VAL A 58 -6.10 30.20 -39.23
C VAL A 58 -7.62 29.98 -39.27
N ALA A 59 -8.04 28.80 -39.71
CA ALA A 59 -9.41 28.36 -39.56
C ALA A 59 -9.82 28.55 -38.09
N PRO A 60 -11.03 29.03 -37.79
CA PRO A 60 -11.50 29.20 -36.42
C PRO A 60 -11.20 27.91 -35.66
N PRO A 61 -10.50 27.98 -34.50
CA PRO A 61 -10.17 26.78 -33.75
C PRO A 61 -11.49 26.06 -33.47
N THR A 62 -11.68 24.92 -34.15
CA THR A 62 -12.80 24.03 -33.89
C THR A 62 -12.74 23.74 -32.40
N ALA A 63 -13.70 24.28 -31.64
CA ALA A 63 -13.74 24.12 -30.20
C ALA A 63 -13.56 22.63 -29.91
N PRO A 64 -12.57 22.23 -29.09
CA PRO A 64 -12.32 20.82 -28.83
C PRO A 64 -13.64 20.22 -28.37
N ALA A 65 -14.11 19.22 -29.13
CA ALA A 65 -15.36 18.55 -28.82
C ALA A 65 -15.30 18.11 -27.35
N LYS A 66 -16.27 18.59 -26.55
CA LYS A 66 -16.38 18.22 -25.14
C LYS A 66 -16.27 16.70 -25.06
N PRO A 67 -15.28 16.14 -24.34
CA PRO A 67 -15.18 14.69 -24.24
C PRO A 67 -16.51 14.14 -23.72
N PRO A 68 -16.97 12.99 -24.24
CA PRO A 68 -18.23 12.39 -23.82
C PRO A 68 -18.26 12.33 -22.29
N ASP A 69 -19.40 12.72 -21.70
CA ASP A 69 -19.60 12.77 -20.25
C ASP A 69 -19.41 11.34 -19.67
N GLU A 70 -18.16 11.00 -19.30
CA GLU A 70 -17.87 9.78 -18.57
C GLU A 70 -18.63 9.86 -17.24
N PRO A 71 -19.38 8.81 -16.85
CA PRO A 71 -20.05 8.79 -15.57
C PRO A 71 -19.04 9.07 -14.46
N LEU A 72 -19.28 10.13 -13.68
CA LEU A 72 -18.41 10.50 -12.57
C LEU A 72 -18.18 9.29 -11.66
N PRO A 73 -16.93 9.07 -11.19
CA PRO A 73 -16.64 7.97 -10.27
C PRO A 73 -17.56 8.06 -9.05
N ARG A 74 -18.32 6.99 -8.81
CA ARG A 74 -19.26 6.93 -7.69
C ARG A 74 -18.62 6.19 -6.53
N TRP A 75 -18.88 6.68 -5.32
CA TRP A 75 -18.57 5.95 -4.10
C TRP A 75 -19.28 4.60 -4.11
N THR A 76 -18.51 3.55 -3.80
CA THR A 76 -19.02 2.20 -3.59
C THR A 76 -19.06 1.94 -2.09
N LEU A 77 -20.24 1.58 -1.57
CA LEU A 77 -20.44 1.17 -0.18
C LEU A 77 -20.63 -0.34 -0.13
N ARG A 78 -19.83 -1.02 0.68
CA ARG A 78 -19.97 -2.43 1.04
C ARG A 78 -20.04 -2.56 2.56
N THR A 79 -20.89 -3.46 3.04
CA THR A 79 -21.08 -3.74 4.46
C THR A 79 -21.05 -5.25 4.67
N GLU A 80 -20.35 -5.70 5.71
CA GLU A 80 -20.19 -7.12 6.05
C GLU A 80 -20.36 -7.28 7.56
N ASP A 81 -21.21 -8.22 8.01
CA ASP A 81 -21.37 -8.51 9.43
C ASP A 81 -20.37 -9.59 9.86
N ASP A 82 -19.58 -9.32 10.89
CA ASP A 82 -18.64 -10.28 11.47
C ASP A 82 -19.36 -11.15 12.51
N ALA A 83 -19.53 -12.42 12.18
CA ALA A 83 -20.28 -13.36 13.03
C ALA A 83 -19.59 -13.70 14.36
N VAL A 84 -18.30 -13.41 14.51
CA VAL A 84 -17.51 -13.80 15.70
C VAL A 84 -17.51 -12.68 16.73
N SER A 85 -17.28 -11.46 16.28
CA SER A 85 -17.17 -10.26 17.11
C SER A 85 -18.49 -9.51 17.24
N GLY A 86 -19.43 -9.73 16.33
CA GLY A 86 -20.72 -9.02 16.28
C GLY A 86 -20.61 -7.58 15.76
N PHE A 87 -19.43 -7.18 15.25
CA PHE A 87 -19.26 -5.89 14.60
C PHE A 87 -19.75 -5.92 13.14
N THR A 88 -20.10 -4.74 12.62
CA THR A 88 -20.42 -4.55 11.20
C THR A 88 -19.27 -3.81 10.53
N ASP A 89 -18.56 -4.48 9.65
CA ASP A 89 -17.50 -3.90 8.85
C ASP A 89 -18.08 -3.06 7.71
N VAL A 90 -17.47 -1.91 7.45
CA VAL A 90 -17.91 -0.98 6.41
C VAL A 90 -16.72 -0.64 5.53
N TYR A 91 -16.92 -0.72 4.22
CA TYR A 91 -15.92 -0.37 3.21
C TYR A 91 -16.50 0.65 2.25
N LEU A 92 -15.85 1.80 2.16
CA LEU A 92 -16.12 2.85 1.19
C LEU A 92 -14.94 2.97 0.25
N SER A 93 -15.22 3.03 -1.05
CA SER A 93 -14.17 3.20 -2.03
C SER A 93 -14.55 4.07 -3.21
N VAL A 94 -13.56 4.77 -3.76
CA VAL A 94 -13.69 5.53 -5.00
C VAL A 94 -12.40 5.42 -5.81
N ALA A 95 -12.53 5.25 -7.13
CA ALA A 95 -11.40 5.17 -8.04
C ALA A 95 -10.86 6.57 -8.38
N SER A 96 -9.55 6.65 -8.70
CA SER A 96 -8.96 7.88 -9.22
C SER A 96 -9.53 8.26 -10.60
N ASP A 97 -9.60 9.56 -10.89
CA ASP A 97 -10.10 10.12 -12.15
C ASP A 97 -9.22 9.75 -13.36
N ARG A 98 -7.94 9.49 -13.13
CA ARG A 98 -6.98 9.13 -14.18
C ARG A 98 -6.26 7.83 -13.85
N PRO A 99 -5.83 7.09 -14.88
CA PRO A 99 -5.01 5.93 -14.66
C PRO A 99 -3.60 6.31 -14.20
N LEU A 100 -2.99 5.44 -13.40
CA LEU A 100 -1.59 5.54 -13.02
C LEU A 100 -0.70 5.04 -14.16
N ARG A 101 0.53 5.57 -14.22
CA ARG A 101 1.55 5.12 -15.19
C ARG A 101 2.37 3.93 -14.68
N CYS A 102 2.32 3.67 -13.39
CA CYS A 102 2.99 2.58 -12.69
C CYS A 102 1.98 1.51 -12.26
N GLY A 103 2.50 0.32 -11.95
CA GLY A 103 1.72 -0.81 -11.45
C GLY A 103 0.84 -1.52 -12.51
N PRO A 104 0.37 -2.74 -12.21
CA PRO A 104 -0.59 -3.46 -13.05
C PRO A 104 -2.02 -2.88 -12.96
N ARG A 105 -2.39 -2.23 -11.86
CA ARG A 105 -3.69 -1.55 -11.72
C ARG A 105 -3.73 -0.32 -12.61
N ARG A 106 -4.82 -0.19 -13.36
CA ARG A 106 -5.04 0.98 -14.18
C ARG A 106 -5.31 2.22 -13.34
N ARG A 107 -6.03 2.12 -12.22
CA ARG A 107 -6.45 3.28 -11.40
C ARG A 107 -6.18 3.01 -9.93
N ALA A 108 -5.81 4.05 -9.19
CA ALA A 108 -5.72 3.98 -7.74
C ALA A 108 -7.12 3.91 -7.12
N MET A 109 -7.23 3.38 -5.92
CA MET A 109 -8.45 3.33 -5.13
C MET A 109 -8.23 4.02 -3.80
N LEU A 110 -9.00 5.07 -3.51
CA LEU A 110 -9.11 5.62 -2.17
C LEU A 110 -10.09 4.74 -1.40
N MET A 111 -9.65 4.25 -0.24
CA MET A 111 -10.37 3.29 0.61
C MET A 111 -10.55 3.90 2.00
N LEU A 112 -11.79 3.97 2.46
CA LEU A 112 -12.12 4.29 3.85
C LEU A 112 -12.82 3.07 4.43
N ARG A 113 -12.37 2.55 5.57
CA ARG A 113 -13.01 1.38 6.16
C ARG A 113 -13.14 1.45 7.67
N CYS A 114 -14.16 0.75 8.14
CA CYS A 114 -14.32 0.32 9.51
C CYS A 114 -14.15 -1.21 9.54
N LEU A 115 -13.19 -1.71 10.32
CA LEU A 115 -12.96 -3.14 10.54
C LEU A 115 -13.04 -3.42 12.04
N GLY A 116 -14.09 -4.09 12.49
CA GLY A 116 -14.45 -4.13 13.90
C GLY A 116 -14.81 -2.72 14.40
N ASP A 117 -13.96 -2.16 15.26
CA ASP A 117 -14.06 -0.79 15.78
C ASP A 117 -12.95 0.13 15.23
N ARG A 118 -12.13 -0.35 14.29
CA ARG A 118 -10.96 0.38 13.79
C ARG A 118 -11.24 1.09 12.48
N THR A 119 -11.04 2.40 12.48
CA THR A 119 -11.12 3.24 11.28
C THR A 119 -9.76 3.28 10.59
N SER A 120 -9.74 3.12 9.27
CA SER A 120 -8.54 3.37 8.45
C SER A 120 -8.89 4.08 7.14
N ALA A 121 -7.95 4.85 6.62
CA ALA A 121 -8.07 5.61 5.38
C ALA A 121 -6.76 5.47 4.60
N TYR A 122 -6.82 4.87 3.41
CA TYR A 122 -5.62 4.54 2.64
C TYR A 122 -5.88 4.56 1.15
N VAL A 123 -4.80 4.58 0.37
CA VAL A 123 -4.84 4.52 -1.08
C VAL A 123 -4.13 3.27 -1.55
N ALA A 124 -4.82 2.44 -2.33
CA ALA A 124 -4.22 1.30 -3.03
C ALA A 124 -3.86 1.71 -4.46
N HIS A 125 -2.60 1.61 -4.85
CA HIS A 125 -2.09 2.10 -6.14
C HIS A 125 -1.27 1.09 -6.94
N ASP A 126 -0.81 -0.02 -6.37
CA ASP A 126 0.09 -1.03 -6.98
C ASP A 126 1.38 -0.49 -7.63
N CYS A 127 1.66 0.81 -7.49
CA CYS A 127 2.99 1.36 -7.74
C CYS A 127 3.90 0.94 -6.60
N ALA A 128 5.08 0.39 -6.91
CA ALA A 128 6.01 -0.05 -5.88
C ALA A 128 6.55 1.16 -5.11
N THR A 129 6.02 1.35 -3.90
CA THR A 129 6.59 2.25 -2.89
C THR A 129 7.42 1.42 -1.94
N PRO A 130 8.68 1.79 -1.63
CA PRO A 130 9.44 1.01 -0.67
C PRO A 130 8.75 1.09 0.69
N SER A 131 8.64 -0.05 1.37
CA SER A 131 8.67 0.01 2.83
C SER A 131 10.07 0.51 3.17
N THR A 132 10.25 1.82 3.31
CA THR A 132 11.46 2.38 3.90
C THR A 132 11.69 1.72 5.26
N GLY A 133 12.92 1.78 5.80
CA GLY A 133 13.16 1.30 7.16
C GLY A 133 12.26 1.98 8.22
N SER A 134 11.63 3.12 7.90
CA SER A 134 10.66 3.80 8.75
C SER A 134 9.21 3.33 8.59
N GLY A 135 8.89 2.52 7.56
CA GLY A 135 7.52 2.11 7.26
C GLY A 135 6.63 3.24 6.75
N THR A 136 7.19 4.40 6.42
CA THR A 136 6.45 5.59 5.97
C THR A 136 6.98 6.16 4.65
N TRP A 137 6.10 6.82 3.89
CA TRP A 137 6.39 7.44 2.61
C TRP A 137 5.86 8.87 2.53
N PRO A 138 6.66 9.85 2.07
CA PRO A 138 6.19 11.21 1.89
C PRO A 138 5.23 11.31 0.70
N VAL A 139 4.09 11.93 0.93
CA VAL A 139 3.05 12.17 -0.08
C VAL A 139 2.61 13.62 0.02
N ASP A 140 2.67 14.31 -1.12
CA ASP A 140 2.12 15.64 -1.27
C ASP A 140 0.60 15.52 -1.41
N LEU A 141 -0.12 16.08 -0.46
CA LEU A 141 -1.57 16.09 -0.37
C LEU A 141 -2.10 17.50 -0.62
N ARG A 142 -3.19 17.58 -1.38
CA ARG A 142 -3.97 18.81 -1.54
C ARG A 142 -5.46 18.51 -1.61
N LEU A 143 -6.24 19.20 -0.80
CA LEU A 143 -7.69 19.19 -0.85
C LEU A 143 -8.17 20.40 -1.65
N ASP A 144 -8.96 20.15 -2.69
CA ASP A 144 -9.46 21.19 -3.60
C ASP A 144 -8.35 22.13 -4.11
N GLY A 145 -8.48 23.42 -3.82
CA GLY A 145 -7.52 24.48 -4.15
C GLY A 145 -6.65 24.92 -2.99
N ALA A 146 -6.59 24.16 -1.89
CA ALA A 146 -5.75 24.49 -0.73
C ALA A 146 -4.24 24.41 -1.06
N ASP A 147 -3.39 24.86 -0.14
CA ASP A 147 -1.95 24.68 -0.26
C ASP A 147 -1.57 23.19 -0.18
N VAL A 148 -0.47 22.84 -0.85
CA VAL A 148 0.07 21.47 -0.82
C VAL A 148 0.73 21.24 0.54
N THR A 149 0.37 20.15 1.20
CA THR A 149 1.00 19.69 2.44
C THR A 149 1.72 18.37 2.21
N SER A 150 2.93 18.23 2.75
CA SER A 150 3.65 16.95 2.70
C SER A 150 3.31 16.14 3.95
N VAL A 151 2.72 14.96 3.75
CA VAL A 151 2.29 14.04 4.81
C VAL A 151 3.07 12.74 4.69
N ALA A 152 3.57 12.23 5.81
CA ALA A 152 4.18 10.90 5.86
C ALA A 152 3.08 9.86 6.10
N PHE A 153 2.74 9.08 5.08
CA PHE A 153 1.79 7.97 5.20
C PHE A 153 2.50 6.67 5.51
N GLU A 154 1.87 5.80 6.28
CA GLU A 154 2.37 4.45 6.53
C GLU A 154 2.14 3.57 5.31
N VAL A 155 3.18 2.85 4.90
CA VAL A 155 3.15 1.94 3.76
C VAL A 155 2.80 0.53 4.23
N ASP A 156 1.95 -0.16 3.48
CA ASP A 156 1.64 -1.54 3.79
C ASP A 156 2.84 -2.48 3.57
N GLY A 157 2.73 -3.73 4.05
CA GLY A 157 3.83 -4.70 3.96
C GLY A 157 4.22 -5.09 2.53
N ALA A 158 3.36 -4.81 1.54
CA ALA A 158 3.61 -5.09 0.14
C ALA A 158 4.17 -3.87 -0.63
N GLY A 159 4.08 -2.66 -0.07
CA GLY A 159 4.43 -1.45 -0.80
C GLY A 159 3.42 -1.07 -1.88
N GLU A 160 2.18 -1.56 -1.79
CA GLU A 160 1.12 -1.36 -2.80
C GLU A 160 0.02 -0.40 -2.31
N ALA A 161 0.07 -0.04 -1.03
CA ALA A 161 -0.81 0.96 -0.43
C ALA A 161 -0.08 1.82 0.60
N PHE A 162 -0.53 3.06 0.73
CA PHE A 162 -0.15 3.93 1.85
C PHE A 162 -1.37 4.61 2.46
N GLY A 163 -1.29 4.96 3.74
CA GLY A 163 -2.35 5.74 4.39
C GLY A 163 -2.18 5.90 5.90
N HIS A 164 -3.31 6.11 6.56
CA HIS A 164 -3.45 6.03 8.02
C HIS A 164 -4.17 4.73 8.39
N TRP A 165 -3.44 3.85 9.06
CA TRP A 165 -3.97 2.56 9.54
C TRP A 165 -4.53 2.65 10.96
N ASP A 166 -4.19 3.73 11.68
CA ASP A 166 -4.67 4.03 13.02
C ASP A 166 -5.95 4.88 13.02
N TYR A 167 -6.80 4.64 14.03
CA TYR A 167 -8.12 5.25 14.15
C TYR A 167 -8.12 6.77 14.07
N ARG A 168 -7.31 7.45 14.89
CA ARG A 168 -7.37 8.92 15.05
C ARG A 168 -6.90 9.65 13.77
N PRO A 169 -5.69 9.40 13.24
CA PRO A 169 -5.25 10.05 12.01
C PRO A 169 -6.17 9.75 10.82
N ALA A 170 -6.68 8.51 10.72
CA ALA A 170 -7.63 8.15 9.68
C ALA A 170 -8.95 8.91 9.80
N ARG A 171 -9.49 9.04 11.02
CA ARG A 171 -10.71 9.80 11.27
C ARG A 171 -10.54 11.28 10.91
N GLU A 172 -9.46 11.91 11.36
CA GLU A 172 -9.18 13.33 11.06
C GLU A 172 -9.10 13.55 9.55
N LEU A 173 -8.35 12.70 8.83
CA LEU A 173 -8.29 12.73 7.37
C LEU A 173 -9.68 12.56 6.73
N ILE A 174 -10.50 11.60 7.19
CA ILE A 174 -11.85 11.39 6.64
C ILE A 174 -12.75 12.61 6.89
N GLU A 175 -12.66 13.25 8.05
CA GLU A 175 -13.44 14.46 8.36
C GLU A 175 -13.04 15.63 7.45
N ASP A 176 -11.77 15.74 7.09
CA ASP A 176 -11.28 16.73 6.12
C ASP A 176 -11.72 16.40 4.69
N LEU A 177 -11.62 15.12 4.29
CA LEU A 177 -12.12 14.64 3.00
C LEU A 177 -13.63 14.88 2.82
N ALA A 178 -14.41 14.78 3.90
CA ALA A 178 -15.86 15.01 3.88
C ALA A 178 -16.26 16.44 3.52
N ARG A 179 -15.35 17.40 3.71
CA ARG A 179 -15.56 18.84 3.47
C ARG A 179 -15.03 19.30 2.12
N ALA A 180 -14.27 18.45 1.44
CA ALA A 180 -13.64 18.75 0.16
C ALA A 180 -14.41 18.10 -1.00
N GLU A 181 -14.22 18.63 -2.20
CA GLU A 181 -14.78 18.06 -3.44
C GLU A 181 -13.81 17.13 -4.15
N THR A 182 -12.50 17.35 -3.97
CA THR A 182 -11.42 16.67 -4.65
C THR A 182 -10.21 16.46 -3.74
N LEU A 183 -9.63 15.27 -3.83
CA LEU A 183 -8.32 14.95 -3.24
C LEU A 183 -7.30 14.82 -4.36
N HIS A 184 -6.21 15.57 -4.27
CA HIS A 184 -5.04 15.44 -5.11
C HIS A 184 -3.88 14.87 -4.29
N LEU A 185 -3.25 13.81 -4.79
CA LEU A 185 -2.04 13.26 -4.19
C LEU A 185 -0.93 13.16 -5.24
N ARG A 186 0.30 13.41 -4.80
CA ARG A 186 1.52 13.19 -5.58
C ARG A 186 2.58 12.51 -4.72
N PHE A 187 3.28 11.55 -5.30
CA PHE A 187 4.38 10.86 -4.65
C PHE A 187 5.39 10.38 -5.71
N SER A 188 6.66 10.27 -5.33
CA SER A 188 7.67 9.59 -6.14
C SER A 188 7.61 8.09 -5.88
N ASP A 189 7.73 7.24 -6.89
CA ASP A 189 7.86 5.79 -6.71
C ASP A 189 9.32 5.36 -6.39
N LEU A 190 9.56 4.05 -6.29
CA LEU A 190 10.88 3.47 -6.09
C LEU A 190 11.93 3.88 -7.14
N THR A 191 11.51 4.23 -8.35
CA THR A 191 12.38 4.65 -9.45
C THR A 191 12.65 6.16 -9.45
N GLY A 192 11.99 6.90 -8.55
CA GLY A 192 11.97 8.36 -8.54
C GLY A 192 11.00 8.95 -9.57
N ALA A 193 10.14 8.12 -10.19
CA ALA A 193 9.13 8.61 -11.11
C ALA A 193 7.94 9.17 -10.32
N GLU A 194 7.51 10.38 -10.68
CA GLU A 194 6.36 11.02 -10.07
C GLU A 194 5.05 10.35 -10.53
N ALA A 195 4.23 9.99 -9.56
CA ALA A 195 2.88 9.51 -9.75
C ALA A 195 1.89 10.50 -9.13
N GLU A 196 0.90 10.89 -9.93
CA GLU A 196 -0.17 11.80 -9.51
C GLU A 196 -1.51 11.09 -9.59
N MET A 197 -2.36 11.36 -8.60
CA MET A 197 -3.72 10.85 -8.56
C MET A 197 -4.68 11.92 -8.06
N ARG A 198 -5.91 11.82 -8.54
CA ARG A 198 -7.01 12.71 -8.20
C ARG A 198 -8.23 11.87 -7.93
N PHE A 199 -8.89 12.10 -6.79
CA PHE A 199 -10.10 11.41 -6.41
C PHE A 199 -11.26 12.40 -6.29
N PRO A 200 -12.43 12.11 -6.86
CA PRO A 200 -13.63 12.88 -6.61
C PRO A 200 -14.22 12.47 -5.26
N LEU A 201 -14.42 13.44 -4.38
CA LEU A 201 -14.96 13.23 -3.03
C LEU A 201 -16.45 13.52 -2.94
N MET A 202 -17.04 14.10 -3.99
CA MET A 202 -18.49 14.32 -4.08
C MET A 202 -19.27 13.04 -3.78
N GLY A 203 -20.26 13.14 -2.89
CA GLY A 203 -21.08 12.02 -2.45
C GLY A 203 -20.56 11.27 -1.22
N LEU A 204 -19.31 11.49 -0.78
CA LEU A 204 -18.76 10.87 0.43
C LEU A 204 -19.64 11.14 1.65
N ALA A 205 -20.08 12.40 1.83
CA ALA A 205 -20.89 12.82 2.97
C ALA A 205 -22.19 12.01 3.15
N ALA A 206 -22.78 11.50 2.05
CA ALA A 206 -24.00 10.68 2.12
C ALA A 206 -23.74 9.29 2.73
N HIS A 207 -22.51 8.78 2.64
CA HIS A 207 -22.14 7.46 3.13
C HIS A 207 -21.49 7.47 4.51
N LEU A 208 -20.92 8.61 4.93
CA LEU A 208 -20.24 8.73 6.23
C LEU A 208 -21.09 8.36 7.45
N PRO A 209 -22.40 8.63 7.53
CA PRO A 209 -23.20 8.20 8.68
C PRO A 209 -23.14 6.68 8.93
N THR A 210 -23.04 5.87 7.87
CA THR A 210 -22.92 4.41 7.99
C THR A 210 -21.57 4.01 8.57
N LEU A 211 -20.47 4.59 8.07
CA LEU A 211 -19.13 4.34 8.58
C LEU A 211 -18.98 4.81 10.04
N ARG A 212 -19.51 6.00 10.37
CA ARG A 212 -19.47 6.56 11.72
C ARG A 212 -20.19 5.71 12.76
N ARG A 213 -21.34 5.13 12.39
CA ARG A 213 -22.10 4.22 13.26
C ARG A 213 -21.33 2.92 13.48
N ALA A 214 -20.82 2.29 12.42
CA ALA A 214 -20.06 1.06 12.51
C ALA A 214 -18.82 1.20 13.42
N CYS A 215 -18.11 2.32 13.31
CA CYS A 215 -16.89 2.58 14.08
C CYS A 215 -17.13 3.33 15.40
N HIS A 216 -18.37 3.47 15.85
CA HIS A 216 -18.72 4.10 17.13
C HIS A 216 -18.06 5.48 17.37
N TRP A 217 -17.93 6.32 16.33
CA TRP A 217 -17.18 7.58 16.43
C TRP A 217 -17.69 8.55 17.51
N SER A 218 -18.97 8.45 17.87
CA SER A 218 -19.60 9.25 18.92
C SER A 218 -19.21 8.82 20.34
N GLU A 219 -18.78 7.58 20.52
CA GLU A 219 -18.45 7.00 21.81
C GLU A 219 -16.98 7.22 22.18
N VAL A 220 -16.11 7.45 21.18
CA VAL A 220 -14.70 7.76 21.39
C VAL A 220 -14.53 9.27 21.59
N PRO A 221 -14.15 9.73 22.79
CA PRO A 221 -13.86 11.13 23.01
C PRO A 221 -12.74 11.60 22.09
N PRO A 222 -12.79 12.84 21.56
CA PRO A 222 -11.77 13.36 20.64
C PRO A 222 -10.36 13.43 21.25
N TRP A 223 -10.18 13.24 22.56
CA TRP A 223 -8.90 13.24 23.26
C TRP A 223 -8.39 11.83 23.65
N ALA A 224 -9.19 10.77 23.48
CA ALA A 224 -8.80 9.43 23.91
C ALA A 224 -7.69 8.87 22.98
N PRO A 225 -6.61 8.28 23.53
CA PRO A 225 -5.62 7.57 22.70
C PRO A 225 -6.32 6.44 21.95
N ALA A 226 -5.81 6.10 20.76
CA ALA A 226 -6.30 4.93 20.04
C ALA A 226 -6.22 3.72 20.99
N ARG A 227 -7.33 3.02 21.20
CA ARG A 227 -7.35 1.81 22.01
C ARG A 227 -6.54 0.77 21.25
N ASN A 228 -5.28 0.63 21.65
CA ASN A 228 -4.46 -0.48 21.21
C ASN A 228 -4.97 -1.71 21.96
N ASP A 229 -6.07 -2.30 21.53
CA ASP A 229 -6.66 -3.49 22.17
C ASP A 229 -5.78 -4.76 22.04
N ALA A 230 -4.49 -4.59 21.76
CA ALA A 230 -3.46 -5.57 22.11
C ALA A 230 -3.35 -5.80 23.63
N GLU A 231 -3.94 -4.93 24.47
CA GLU A 231 -4.09 -5.15 25.91
C GLU A 231 -5.26 -6.09 26.29
N GLY A 232 -5.69 -6.93 25.33
CA GLY A 232 -6.31 -8.22 25.60
C GLY A 232 -5.31 -9.33 26.00
N SER A 233 -4.02 -9.01 26.22
CA SER A 233 -3.20 -9.81 27.14
C SER A 233 -3.79 -9.61 28.52
N ALA A 234 -4.70 -10.50 28.88
CA ALA A 234 -5.02 -10.80 30.26
C ALA A 234 -3.73 -10.68 31.07
N THR A 235 -3.64 -9.65 31.91
CA THR A 235 -2.83 -9.76 33.11
C THR A 235 -3.48 -10.91 33.86
N MET A 236 -3.05 -12.14 33.54
CA MET A 236 -3.23 -13.26 34.42
C MET A 236 -2.72 -12.73 35.76
N PRO A 237 -3.52 -12.81 36.84
CA PRO A 237 -3.00 -12.50 38.16
C PRO A 237 -1.72 -13.32 38.28
N ALA A 238 -0.62 -12.66 38.58
CA ALA A 238 0.67 -13.30 38.76
C ALA A 238 0.45 -14.49 39.69
N VAL A 239 0.36 -15.69 39.13
CA VAL A 239 0.41 -16.92 39.90
C VAL A 239 1.80 -16.87 40.48
N ALA A 240 1.87 -16.57 41.77
CA ALA A 240 3.10 -16.57 42.53
C ALA A 240 3.79 -17.90 42.24
N GLN A 241 4.82 -17.87 41.40
CA GLN A 241 5.64 -19.05 41.22
C GLN A 241 6.26 -19.33 42.59
N PRO A 242 6.08 -20.54 43.14
CA PRO A 242 6.76 -20.91 44.36
C PRO A 242 8.27 -20.72 44.13
N ARG A 243 8.90 -19.91 44.98
CA ARG A 243 10.35 -19.79 45.07
C ARG A 243 10.92 -21.22 45.14
N PRO A 244 11.80 -21.63 44.21
CA PRO A 244 12.66 -22.77 44.46
C PRO A 244 13.73 -22.31 45.45
N ASP A 245 13.41 -22.42 46.74
CA ASP A 245 14.43 -22.50 47.77
C ASP A 245 15.12 -23.86 47.59
N GLY A 246 16.43 -23.85 47.29
CA GLY A 246 17.27 -25.03 47.50
C GLY A 246 18.21 -25.38 46.35
N ALA A 247 19.47 -25.01 46.54
CA ALA A 247 20.65 -25.88 46.46
C ALA A 247 20.83 -26.81 45.24
N ALA A 248 21.92 -26.61 44.49
CA ALA A 248 23.16 -27.36 44.73
C ALA A 248 24.16 -27.09 43.60
N GLN A 249 25.39 -26.77 44.02
CA GLN A 249 26.59 -26.85 43.19
C GLN A 249 26.83 -28.30 42.76
N GLY A 250 27.25 -28.47 41.50
CA GLY A 250 27.92 -29.68 41.02
C GLY A 250 28.81 -29.31 39.82
N PRO A 251 30.14 -29.53 39.91
CA PRO A 251 31.02 -29.46 38.76
C PRO A 251 30.97 -30.79 37.99
N ASP A 252 31.65 -30.82 36.84
CA ASP A 252 31.91 -31.98 35.96
C ASP A 252 30.84 -32.33 34.93
N ARG A 253 31.06 -31.81 33.71
CA ARG A 253 30.75 -32.54 32.49
C ARG A 253 32.00 -32.60 31.59
N PRO A 254 32.49 -33.81 31.23
CA PRO A 254 33.67 -33.99 30.40
C PRO A 254 33.39 -33.75 28.90
N PRO A 255 34.44 -33.56 28.08
CA PRO A 255 34.34 -33.40 26.63
C PRO A 255 34.67 -34.71 25.89
N GLU A 256 33.70 -35.32 25.21
CA GLU A 256 33.85 -36.44 24.26
C GLU A 256 32.45 -36.67 23.64
N LEU A 257 32.17 -36.89 22.35
CA LEU A 257 32.84 -37.29 21.12
C LEU A 257 31.92 -36.79 19.98
N ALA A 258 32.37 -36.02 18.99
CA ALA A 258 32.93 -36.51 17.73
C ALA A 258 32.26 -37.78 17.15
N THR A 259 31.77 -37.65 15.90
CA THR A 259 31.61 -38.73 14.91
C THR A 259 30.25 -39.45 14.87
N LEU A 260 29.28 -38.86 14.15
CA LEU A 260 28.26 -39.60 13.39
C LEU A 260 27.52 -38.65 12.41
N ALA A 261 28.26 -38.12 11.45
CA ALA A 261 27.69 -37.36 10.33
C ALA A 261 28.31 -37.84 9.02
N ARG A 262 28.05 -39.10 8.67
CA ARG A 262 28.42 -39.64 7.36
C ARG A 262 27.55 -40.83 6.96
N GLN A 263 26.28 -40.58 6.69
CA GLN A 263 25.43 -41.39 5.80
C GLN A 263 24.03 -40.78 5.80
N ILE A 264 23.70 -40.08 4.72
CA ILE A 264 22.38 -39.89 4.08
C ILE A 264 22.64 -38.75 3.10
N SER A 265 23.24 -39.11 1.98
CA SER A 265 23.34 -38.25 0.80
C SER A 265 23.26 -39.20 -0.37
N LEU A 266 22.04 -39.46 -0.82
CA LEU A 266 21.62 -40.00 -2.12
C LEU A 266 20.12 -40.32 -2.03
N SER A 267 19.36 -39.86 -3.02
CA SER A 267 17.88 -39.89 -3.11
C SER A 267 17.25 -38.76 -2.27
N GLU A 268 16.62 -37.73 -2.82
CA GLU A 268 15.55 -37.78 -3.82
C GLU A 268 15.58 -36.53 -4.73
N ARG A 269 15.58 -36.73 -6.05
CA ARG A 269 15.20 -35.67 -7.00
C ARG A 269 13.67 -35.60 -7.00
N PRO A 270 13.04 -34.44 -6.69
CA PRO A 270 11.61 -34.28 -6.91
C PRO A 270 11.31 -34.34 -8.41
N PRO A 271 10.21 -35.01 -8.84
CA PRO A 271 9.79 -35.05 -10.22
C PRO A 271 9.33 -33.67 -10.69
N ALA A 272 9.66 -33.33 -11.94
CA ALA A 272 9.28 -32.08 -12.59
C ALA A 272 7.74 -31.92 -12.64
N PRO A 273 7.22 -30.69 -12.47
CA PRO A 273 5.79 -30.45 -12.56
C PRO A 273 5.29 -30.63 -14.01
N HIS A 274 4.34 -31.56 -14.17
CA HIS A 274 3.57 -31.76 -15.39
C HIS A 274 2.69 -30.52 -15.66
N LEU A 275 3.08 -29.70 -16.63
CA LEU A 275 2.25 -28.62 -17.17
C LEU A 275 1.08 -29.23 -17.95
N SER A 276 -0.06 -29.41 -17.28
CA SER A 276 -1.32 -29.75 -17.94
C SER A 276 -1.86 -28.52 -18.65
N ARG A 277 -1.65 -28.50 -19.98
CA ARG A 277 -2.12 -27.49 -20.92
C ARG A 277 -3.64 -27.65 -21.14
N GLU A 278 -4.44 -27.08 -20.26
CA GLU A 278 -5.89 -27.03 -20.43
C GLU A 278 -6.28 -25.93 -21.43
N ARG A 279 -6.39 -26.28 -22.71
CA ARG A 279 -6.96 -25.41 -23.74
C ARG A 279 -8.48 -25.37 -23.55
N ARG A 280 -9.00 -24.36 -22.86
CA ARG A 280 -10.43 -24.04 -22.91
C ARG A 280 -10.72 -23.19 -24.15
N HIS A 281 -11.40 -23.80 -25.11
CA HIS A 281 -12.02 -23.12 -26.23
C HIS A 281 -13.12 -22.19 -25.71
N LEU A 282 -12.85 -20.88 -25.68
CA LEU A 282 -13.87 -19.86 -25.55
C LEU A 282 -14.55 -19.69 -26.91
N GLY A 283 -15.74 -20.25 -27.04
CA GLY A 283 -16.65 -20.00 -28.15
C GLY A 283 -17.19 -18.57 -28.08
N TYR A 284 -16.88 -17.75 -29.08
CA TYR A 284 -17.53 -16.46 -29.29
C TYR A 284 -18.92 -16.65 -29.94
N PRO A 285 -19.99 -16.09 -29.37
CA PRO A 285 -21.29 -16.06 -30.04
C PRO A 285 -21.27 -15.07 -31.22
N ARG A 286 -21.69 -15.53 -32.40
CA ARG A 286 -21.92 -14.73 -33.60
C ARG A 286 -22.99 -13.66 -33.34
N SER A 287 -22.58 -12.40 -33.41
CA SER A 287 -23.49 -11.24 -33.54
C SER A 287 -24.23 -11.31 -34.88
N LYS A 288 -25.56 -11.29 -34.83
CA LYS A 288 -26.44 -11.08 -35.99
C LYS A 288 -26.50 -9.59 -36.28
N SER A 289 -26.07 -9.17 -37.46
CA SER A 289 -26.30 -7.82 -37.97
C SER A 289 -27.76 -7.66 -38.43
N PRO A 290 -28.45 -6.55 -38.11
CA PRO A 290 -29.71 -6.21 -38.76
C PRO A 290 -29.44 -5.58 -40.14
N MET A 291 -30.10 -6.10 -41.17
CA MET A 291 -30.24 -5.44 -42.47
C MET A 291 -31.15 -4.22 -42.32
N ARG A 292 -30.74 -3.10 -42.93
CA ARG A 292 -31.62 -2.03 -43.41
C ARG A 292 -31.39 -1.87 -44.89
#